data_AF-H5TC76-F1
#
_entry.id   AF-H5TC76-F1
#
_cell.length_a   1.000
_cell.length_b   1.000
_cell.length_c   1.000
_cell.angle_alpha   90.00
_cell.angle_beta   90.00
_cell.angle_gamma   90.00
#
_symmetry.space_group_name_H-M   'P 1'
#
loop_
_entity.id
_entity.type
_entity.pdbx_description
1 polymer ?
#
loop_
_entity_poly.entity_id
_entity_poly.type
_entity_poly.pdbx_seq_one_letter_code
_entity_poly.pdbx_strand_id
1 'polypeptide(L)'
;MKSIRIFLFGPSLFAANFSYVQQNEFNHASQNEPAQTGQSVTNQKKPAKAIGDLDKTLNRILKTNGITGMSYAIIDSQGNSFTNGLGLAKLEGKVSATADTIFRIGSNFKNICRFGCFKISR
;
A
#
# COMPACT_ATOMS: atom_id res chain seq x y z
N MET A 1 -21.73 -35.92 -31.79
CA MET A 1 -22.28 -34.58 -31.47
C MET A 1 -21.75 -34.13 -30.12
N LYS A 2 -20.92 -33.08 -30.07
CA LYS A 2 -20.79 -32.13 -28.95
C LYS A 2 -19.98 -30.93 -29.45
N SER A 3 -20.67 -29.80 -29.53
CA SER A 3 -20.20 -28.51 -30.05
C SER A 3 -19.31 -27.83 -29.02
N ILE A 4 -18.09 -27.46 -29.42
CA ILE A 4 -17.24 -26.51 -28.69
C ILE A 4 -17.46 -25.15 -29.36
N ARG A 5 -18.07 -24.22 -28.64
CA ARG A 5 -18.20 -22.82 -29.07
C ARG A 5 -17.11 -22.01 -28.37
N ILE A 6 -16.07 -21.66 -29.11
CA ILE A 6 -15.08 -20.65 -28.70
C ILE A 6 -15.67 -19.30 -29.11
N PHE A 7 -16.07 -18.50 -28.13
CA PHE A 7 -16.42 -17.11 -28.34
C PHE A 7 -15.12 -16.28 -28.32
N LEU A 8 -14.68 -15.84 -29.50
CA LEU A 8 -13.77 -14.71 -29.64
C LEU A 8 -14.60 -13.43 -29.59
N PHE A 9 -14.43 -12.65 -28.52
CA PHE A 9 -14.84 -11.25 -28.49
C PHE A 9 -13.60 -10.41 -28.16
N GLY A 10 -13.05 -9.76 -29.18
CA GLY A 10 -12.31 -8.52 -29.00
C GLY A 10 -13.29 -7.38 -28.68
N PRO A 11 -12.78 -6.24 -28.19
CA PRO A 11 -12.51 -5.17 -29.13
C PRO A 11 -11.18 -4.41 -28.90
N SER A 12 -10.54 -4.14 -30.04
CA SER A 12 -9.89 -2.88 -30.49
C SER A 12 -9.55 -1.74 -29.52
N LEU A 13 -8.31 -1.27 -29.70
CA LEU A 13 -7.84 0.13 -29.75
C LEU A 13 -8.14 1.07 -28.57
N PHE A 14 -7.09 1.36 -27.79
CA PHE A 14 -6.77 2.74 -27.42
C PHE A 14 -5.26 2.87 -27.16
N ALA A 15 -4.51 3.22 -28.21
CA ALA A 15 -3.13 3.68 -28.07
C ALA A 15 -3.18 5.19 -27.77
N ALA A 16 -3.04 5.55 -26.51
CA ALA A 16 -2.85 6.94 -26.12
C ALA A 16 -1.39 7.33 -26.34
N ASN A 17 -1.15 8.13 -27.38
CA ASN A 17 0.02 8.99 -27.50
C ASN A 17 0.07 9.93 -26.29
N PHE A 18 1.09 9.82 -25.44
CA PHE A 18 1.40 10.86 -24.47
C PHE A 18 2.78 11.44 -24.80
N SER A 19 2.72 12.55 -25.53
CA SER A 19 3.86 13.37 -25.88
C SER A 19 4.51 13.95 -24.62
N TYR A 20 5.83 13.82 -24.55
CA TYR A 20 6.71 14.45 -23.58
C TYR A 20 6.55 15.99 -23.66
N VAL A 21 6.08 16.62 -22.59
CA VAL A 21 6.14 18.09 -22.42
C VAL A 21 7.33 18.42 -21.50
N GLN A 22 8.39 18.84 -22.17
CA GLN A 22 9.35 19.90 -21.88
C GLN A 22 9.52 20.38 -20.41
N GLN A 23 10.72 20.13 -19.90
CA GLN A 23 11.36 20.78 -18.76
C GLN A 23 11.69 22.25 -19.09
N ASN A 24 11.37 23.16 -18.17
CA ASN A 24 11.75 24.57 -18.04
C ASN A 24 11.45 24.89 -16.55
N GLU A 25 12.25 25.48 -15.66
CA GLU A 25 13.48 26.30 -15.64
C GLU A 25 14.18 26.01 -14.28
N PHE A 26 15.49 25.77 -14.19
CA PHE A 26 16.60 26.73 -13.97
C PHE A 26 16.50 27.61 -12.69
N ASN A 27 17.42 27.30 -11.74
CA ASN A 27 18.11 28.17 -10.77
C ASN A 27 17.45 28.57 -9.42
N HIS A 28 18.05 28.20 -8.29
CA HIS A 28 19.21 28.92 -7.72
C HIS A 28 19.87 28.16 -6.55
N ALA A 29 21.19 28.25 -6.51
CA ALA A 29 22.07 27.73 -5.47
C ALA A 29 22.00 28.56 -4.18
N SER A 30 22.17 27.91 -3.04
CA SER A 30 22.87 28.52 -1.91
C SER A 30 23.49 27.42 -1.04
N GLN A 31 24.80 27.29 -1.16
CA GLN A 31 25.67 26.57 -0.25
C GLN A 31 25.59 27.23 1.13
N ASN A 32 25.62 26.43 2.20
CA ASN A 32 26.27 26.72 3.49
C ASN A 32 26.28 25.43 4.35
N GLU A 33 27.42 24.75 4.38
CA GLU A 33 27.77 23.78 5.43
C GLU A 33 28.46 24.53 6.59
N PRO A 34 28.34 24.05 7.84
CA PRO A 34 29.48 23.26 8.34
C PRO A 34 29.10 21.99 9.12
N ALA A 35 29.85 20.94 8.81
CA ALA A 35 30.34 19.83 9.64
C ALA A 35 29.50 19.35 10.86
N GLN A 36 28.92 18.15 10.71
CA GLN A 36 28.91 17.16 11.80
C GLN A 36 29.43 15.80 11.29
N THR A 37 30.60 15.46 11.82
CA THR A 37 31.31 14.18 11.70
C THR A 37 30.56 13.08 12.45
N GLY A 38 30.26 11.97 11.79
CA GLY A 38 29.65 10.78 12.41
C GLY A 38 28.88 9.90 11.42
N GLN A 39 29.57 9.36 10.42
CA GLN A 39 28.98 8.49 9.40
C GLN A 39 28.67 7.09 9.96
N SER A 40 27.39 6.78 10.18
CA SER A 40 26.90 5.41 10.06
C SER A 40 26.32 5.25 8.66
N VAL A 41 27.14 4.76 7.73
CA VAL A 41 26.71 4.46 6.36
C VAL A 41 25.84 3.21 6.37
N THR A 42 24.56 3.38 6.66
CA THR A 42 23.52 2.40 6.33
C THR A 42 22.74 2.93 5.15
N ASN A 43 22.94 2.26 4.01
CA ASN A 43 22.36 2.50 2.70
C ASN A 43 20.85 2.82 2.77
N GLN A 44 20.50 4.12 2.72
CA GLN A 44 19.12 4.58 2.73
C GLN A 44 18.46 4.31 1.37
N LYS A 45 17.87 3.13 1.23
CA LYS A 45 16.95 2.82 0.13
C LYS A 45 15.66 3.61 0.32
N LYS A 46 15.64 4.85 -0.19
CA LYS A 46 14.53 5.82 -0.27
C LYS A 46 13.14 5.26 0.06
N PRO A 47 12.67 5.32 1.32
CA PRO A 47 11.34 4.86 1.70
C PRO A 47 10.27 5.97 1.62
N ALA A 48 10.65 7.25 1.66
CA ALA A 48 9.69 8.34 1.90
C ALA A 48 8.67 8.61 0.76
N LYS A 49 9.02 8.39 -0.51
CA LYS A 49 8.08 8.65 -1.63
C LYS A 49 7.09 7.51 -1.85
N ALA A 50 7.57 6.26 -1.79
CA ALA A 50 6.76 5.08 -2.14
C ALA A 50 5.58 4.86 -1.18
N ILE A 51 5.77 5.15 0.11
CA ILE A 51 4.72 5.02 1.13
C ILE A 51 3.62 6.07 0.95
N GLY A 52 3.98 7.31 0.64
CA GLY A 52 2.99 8.36 0.35
C GLY A 52 2.15 8.05 -0.90
N ASP A 53 2.74 7.40 -1.91
CA ASP A 53 2.02 6.97 -3.10
C ASP A 53 1.14 5.73 -2.84
N LEU A 54 1.55 4.85 -1.92
CA LEU A 54 0.74 3.73 -1.43
C LEU A 54 -0.52 4.23 -0.73
N ASP A 55 -0.39 5.19 0.19
CA ASP A 55 -1.54 5.76 0.91
C ASP A 55 -2.57 6.37 -0.04
N LYS A 56 -2.11 7.12 -1.05
CA LYS A 56 -2.98 7.68 -2.09
C LYS A 56 -3.71 6.60 -2.88
N THR A 57 -3.01 5.53 -3.22
CA THR A 57 -3.57 4.41 -3.98
C THR A 57 -4.61 3.66 -3.17
N LEU A 58 -4.30 3.35 -1.90
CA LEU A 58 -5.25 2.71 -0.99
C LEU A 58 -6.47 3.60 -0.74
N ASN A 59 -6.29 4.90 -0.54
CA ASN A 59 -7.39 5.86 -0.37
C ASN A 59 -8.30 5.90 -1.61
N ARG A 60 -7.73 5.85 -2.82
CA ARG A 60 -8.51 5.74 -4.06
C ARG A 60 -9.35 4.46 -4.08
N ILE A 61 -8.75 3.32 -3.76
CA ILE A 61 -9.45 2.02 -3.71
C ILE A 61 -10.57 2.03 -2.66
N LEU A 62 -10.33 2.61 -1.48
CA LEU A 62 -11.34 2.77 -0.42
C LEU A 62 -12.56 3.51 -0.95
N LYS A 63 -12.35 4.66 -1.61
CA LYS A 63 -13.43 5.48 -2.17
C LYS A 63 -14.14 4.80 -3.34
N THR A 64 -13.40 4.18 -4.26
CA THR A 64 -13.98 3.54 -5.44
C THR A 64 -14.83 2.32 -5.09
N ASN A 65 -14.43 1.54 -4.08
CA ASN A 65 -15.12 0.31 -3.69
C ASN A 65 -16.09 0.49 -2.51
N GLY A 66 -16.28 1.72 -2.02
CA GLY A 66 -17.17 2.00 -0.88
C GLY A 66 -16.72 1.34 0.42
N ILE A 67 -15.42 1.10 0.60
CA ILE A 67 -14.87 0.52 1.83
C ILE A 67 -14.79 1.62 2.88
N THR A 68 -15.41 1.41 4.04
CA THR A 68 -15.51 2.42 5.11
C THR A 68 -14.15 2.75 5.73
N GLY A 69 -13.33 1.75 5.99
CA GLY A 69 -12.03 1.91 6.61
C GLY A 69 -11.23 0.61 6.62
N MET A 70 -9.92 0.76 6.75
CA MET A 70 -8.95 -0.33 6.68
C MET A 70 -7.69 0.08 7.42
N SER A 71 -7.05 -0.86 8.12
CA SER A 71 -5.67 -0.72 8.56
C SER A 71 -4.77 -1.67 7.77
N TYR A 72 -3.50 -1.33 7.67
CA TYR A 72 -2.50 -2.17 7.04
C TYR A 72 -1.15 -2.07 7.76
N ALA A 73 -0.39 -3.16 7.68
CA ALA A 73 0.96 -3.27 8.21
C ALA A 73 1.86 -3.90 7.13
N ILE A 74 2.98 -3.26 6.84
CA ILE A 74 4.03 -3.78 5.97
C ILE A 74 5.24 -4.05 6.85
N ILE A 75 5.67 -5.31 6.86
CA ILE A 75 6.84 -5.74 7.64
C ILE A 75 7.87 -6.23 6.63
N ASP A 76 9.07 -5.68 6.68
CA ASP A 76 10.19 -6.15 5.85
C ASP A 76 10.93 -7.33 6.48
N SER A 77 11.84 -7.94 5.74
CA SER A 77 12.64 -9.07 6.23
C SER A 77 13.62 -8.70 7.34
N GLN A 78 13.90 -7.42 7.53
CA GLN A 78 14.77 -6.90 8.59
C GLN A 78 13.98 -6.51 9.86
N GLY A 79 12.65 -6.67 9.83
CA GLY A 79 11.76 -6.37 10.95
C GLY A 79 11.31 -4.92 11.02
N ASN A 80 11.62 -4.07 10.03
CA ASN A 80 11.04 -2.73 9.98
C ASN A 80 9.54 -2.85 9.68
N SER A 81 8.73 -2.18 10.50
CA SER A 81 7.28 -2.18 10.36
C SER A 81 6.79 -0.79 10.01
N PHE A 82 5.93 -0.73 8.99
CA PHE A 82 5.14 0.45 8.67
C PHE A 82 3.66 0.11 8.85
N THR A 83 2.99 0.82 9.75
CA THR A 83 1.57 0.62 10.08
C THR A 83 0.80 1.90 9.86
N ASN A 84 -0.34 1.82 9.18
CA ASN A 84 -1.24 2.96 9.02
C ASN A 84 -2.71 2.53 9.01
N GLY A 85 -3.59 3.49 9.32
CA GLY A 85 -5.04 3.36 9.26
C GLY A 85 -5.64 4.38 8.31
N LEU A 86 -6.58 3.95 7.47
CA LEU A 86 -7.24 4.78 6.47
C LEU A 86 -8.76 4.66 6.61
N GLY A 87 -9.46 5.78 6.47
CA GLY A 87 -10.93 5.84 6.54
C GLY A 87 -11.45 5.82 7.98
N LEU A 88 -12.63 5.24 8.17
CA LEU A 88 -13.35 5.23 9.45
C LEU A 88 -13.44 3.79 10.00
N ALA A 89 -13.11 3.64 11.28
CA ALA A 89 -13.33 2.40 12.04
C ALA A 89 -14.81 2.16 12.31
N LYS A 90 -15.57 3.24 12.54
CA LYS A 90 -17.00 3.18 12.86
C LYS A 90 -17.74 4.33 12.16
N LEU A 91 -18.80 3.99 11.42
CA LEU A 91 -19.66 5.00 10.77
C LEU A 91 -20.40 5.83 11.83
N GLU A 92 -20.98 5.14 12.81
CA GLU A 92 -21.64 5.75 13.95
C GLU A 92 -20.59 6.35 14.89
N GLY A 93 -20.47 7.68 14.86
CA GLY A 93 -19.48 8.44 15.62
C GLY A 93 -18.26 8.90 14.82
N LYS A 94 -18.19 8.57 13.51
CA LYS A 94 -17.12 9.01 12.59
C LYS A 94 -15.72 8.81 13.17
N VAL A 95 -15.49 7.66 13.81
CA VAL A 95 -14.20 7.35 14.42
C VAL A 95 -13.23 6.94 13.33
N SER A 96 -12.09 7.63 13.23
CA SER A 96 -11.04 7.31 12.25
C SER A 96 -10.43 5.92 12.51
N ALA A 97 -10.12 5.20 11.44
CA ALA A 97 -9.37 3.94 11.55
C ALA A 97 -7.90 4.24 11.86
N THR A 98 -7.37 3.56 12.88
CA THR A 98 -5.97 3.62 13.32
C THR A 98 -5.32 2.25 13.16
N ALA A 99 -4.00 2.18 13.36
CA ALA A 99 -3.27 0.91 13.38
C ALA A 99 -3.81 -0.05 14.46
N ASP A 100 -4.28 0.50 15.59
CA ASP A 100 -4.78 -0.26 16.74
C ASP A 100 -6.27 -0.60 16.65
N THR A 101 -6.93 -0.26 15.54
CA THR A 101 -8.35 -0.56 15.35
C THR A 101 -8.56 -2.07 15.22
N ILE A 102 -9.47 -2.62 16.04
CA ILE A 102 -9.78 -4.05 16.04
C ILE A 102 -10.83 -4.35 14.96
N PHE A 103 -10.45 -5.19 13.99
CA PHE A 103 -11.32 -5.65 12.92
C PHE A 103 -11.77 -7.09 13.12
N ARG A 104 -12.97 -7.42 12.62
CA ARG A 104 -13.39 -8.82 12.48
C ARG A 104 -12.62 -9.46 11.33
N ILE A 105 -11.72 -10.40 11.64
CA ILE A 105 -10.77 -10.97 10.67
C ILE A 105 -11.32 -12.14 9.83
N GLY A 106 -12.53 -12.62 10.12
CA GLY A 106 -13.22 -13.64 9.33
C GLY A 106 -12.40 -14.92 9.12
N SER A 107 -12.29 -15.37 7.86
CA SER A 107 -11.58 -16.61 7.49
C SER A 107 -10.09 -16.59 7.83
N ASN A 108 -9.47 -15.43 8.06
CA ASN A 108 -8.08 -15.34 8.50
C ASN A 108 -7.86 -15.99 9.87
N PHE A 109 -8.90 -16.08 10.72
CA PHE A 109 -8.84 -16.80 12.00
C PHE A 109 -8.49 -18.28 11.84
N LYS A 110 -8.81 -18.90 10.68
CA LYS A 110 -8.45 -20.29 10.39
C LYS A 110 -6.94 -20.52 10.41
N ASN A 111 -6.15 -19.51 10.01
CA ASN A 111 -4.69 -19.62 10.04
C ASN A 111 -4.20 -19.70 11.49
N ILE A 112 -4.72 -18.84 12.38
CA ILE A 112 -4.41 -18.87 13.81
C ILE A 112 -4.79 -20.22 14.43
N CYS A 113 -6.00 -20.71 14.11
CA CYS A 113 -6.46 -22.01 14.58
C CYS A 113 -5.54 -23.16 14.10
N ARG A 114 -5.12 -23.15 12.83
CA ARG A 114 -4.16 -24.13 12.30
C ARG A 114 -2.82 -24.11 13.03
N PHE A 115 -2.28 -22.91 13.32
CA PHE A 115 -1.06 -22.79 14.13
C PHE A 115 -1.24 -23.38 15.54
N GLY A 116 -2.41 -23.17 16.15
CA GLY A 116 -2.76 -23.78 17.44
C GLY A 116 -2.78 -25.31 17.39
N CYS A 117 -3.50 -25.89 16.43
CA CYS A 117 -3.55 -27.35 16.26
C CYS A 117 -2.17 -27.94 15.98
N PHE A 118 -1.36 -27.29 15.15
CA PHE A 118 0.01 -27.73 14.86
C PHE A 118 0.88 -27.79 16.12
N LYS A 119 0.78 -26.77 16.99
CA LYS A 119 1.53 -26.72 18.26
C LYS A 119 1.15 -27.86 19.21
N ILE A 120 -0.10 -28.32 19.21
CA ILE A 120 -0.59 -29.41 20.07
C ILE A 120 -0.29 -30.79 19.48
N SER A 121 -0.16 -30.88 18.15
CA SER A 121 0.16 -32.15 17.46
C SER A 121 1.62 -32.60 17.56
N ARG A 122 2.48 -31.83 18.24
CA ARG A 122 3.86 -32.16 18.57
C ARG A 122 4.02 -32.34 20.07
#